data_AF-A0AAD6B580-F1
#
_entry.id   AF-A0AAD6B580-F1
#
_cell.length_a   1.000
_cell.length_b   1.000
_cell.length_c   1.000
_cell.angle_alpha   90.00
_cell.angle_beta   90.00
_cell.angle_gamma   90.00
#
_symmetry.space_group_name_H-M   'P 1'
#
loop_
_entity.id
_entity.type
_entity.pdbx_description
1 polymer ?
#
loop_
_entity_poly.entity_id
_entity_poly.type
_entity_poly.pdbx_seq_one_letter_code
_entity_poly.pdbx_strand_id
1 'polypeptide(L)'
;MWLRTLCFVFTVCFVMSCHRASGEVCPSKDIRNNVTNLRTLENCTVIEGHLKILLMFRTKPEDFRGISFPKLTVVTDYLLLFRVYGMETLSDLFPNLTVIRGNNLFFNYALVMFEMLQLREIGLHSLMNITRGAVRIEKNPDLCYLSTLDWSKILDTVEDNYIMANKNDRECGDVCPGAAIGKTTCQTTTINGHFSERCWTQKNCQRMCPMHCKHRACTKDDLCCHDQCLGGCLKPHSADHCVACRGLQHEDKCVDRCPENHFTYRGWRCVSFGFCQDLHNRCKREKERSKSADCHEYVIHNGACIHECPSGYTTVNSSS
;
A
#
# COMPACT_ATOMS: atom_id res chain seq x y z
N MET A 1 57.03 46.47 1.70
CA MET A 1 55.63 46.58 2.18
C MET A 1 54.94 45.27 1.83
N TRP A 2 54.74 44.37 2.81
CA TRP A 2 54.14 43.05 2.57
C TRP A 2 52.62 43.21 2.40
N LEU A 3 52.09 42.94 1.21
CA LEU A 3 50.64 42.91 0.97
C LEU A 3 50.13 41.52 1.37
N ARG A 4 49.41 41.44 2.50
CA ARG A 4 48.66 40.25 2.91
C ARG A 4 47.35 40.19 2.13
N THR A 5 47.26 39.26 1.17
CA THR A 5 46.01 38.97 0.48
C THR A 5 45.18 38.03 1.36
N LEU A 6 44.10 38.54 1.96
CA LEU A 6 43.10 37.71 2.65
C LEU A 6 42.26 36.95 1.62
N CYS A 7 42.41 35.62 1.57
CA CYS A 7 41.44 34.74 0.90
C CYS A 7 40.22 34.55 1.81
N PHE A 8 39.11 35.22 1.50
CA PHE A 8 37.80 34.89 2.06
C PHE A 8 37.24 33.66 1.33
N VAL A 9 37.29 32.50 1.97
CA VAL A 9 36.58 31.30 1.52
C VAL A 9 35.11 31.47 1.88
N PHE A 10 34.28 31.86 0.92
CA PHE A 10 32.83 31.79 1.04
C PHE A 10 32.42 30.32 0.96
N THR A 11 32.30 29.65 2.12
CA THR A 11 31.57 28.39 2.23
C THR A 11 30.09 28.66 1.99
N VAL A 12 29.63 28.42 0.77
CA VAL A 12 28.21 28.38 0.42
C VAL A 12 27.63 27.11 1.05
N CYS A 13 27.02 27.25 2.23
CA CYS A 13 26.14 26.22 2.79
C CYS A 13 24.92 26.09 1.86
N PHE A 14 25.00 25.17 0.90
CA PHE A 14 23.81 24.63 0.26
C PHE A 14 23.00 23.91 1.33
N VAL A 15 22.01 24.61 1.89
CA VAL A 15 20.90 23.97 2.59
C VAL A 15 20.20 23.12 1.52
N MET A 16 20.56 21.85 1.41
CA MET A 16 19.71 20.86 0.77
C MET A 16 18.46 20.77 1.64
N SER A 17 17.49 21.62 1.34
CA SER A 17 16.11 21.36 1.68
C SER A 17 15.79 19.99 1.08
N CYS A 18 15.69 18.97 1.93
CA CYS A 18 15.07 17.70 1.57
C CYS A 18 13.63 18.01 1.18
N HIS A 19 13.40 18.38 -0.08
CA HIS A 19 12.10 18.27 -0.69
C HIS A 19 11.74 16.80 -0.62
N ARG A 20 10.77 16.49 0.24
CA ARG A 20 10.09 15.21 0.25
C ARG A 20 9.73 14.94 -1.20
N ALA A 21 10.20 13.81 -1.74
CA ALA A 21 9.71 13.35 -3.02
C ALA A 21 8.20 13.22 -2.84
N SER A 22 7.44 14.18 -3.37
CA SER A 22 5.98 14.16 -3.38
C SER A 22 5.62 12.89 -4.14
N GLY A 23 5.31 11.83 -3.41
CA GLY A 23 4.95 10.55 -3.98
C GLY A 23 3.76 10.74 -4.92
N GLU A 24 3.82 10.15 -6.12
CA GLU A 24 2.75 10.32 -7.09
C GLU A 24 1.55 9.44 -6.70
N VAL A 25 0.35 10.01 -6.80
CA VAL A 25 -0.92 9.27 -6.68
C VAL A 25 -1.27 8.74 -8.06
N CYS A 26 -1.20 7.43 -8.22
CA CYS A 26 -1.51 6.74 -9.46
C CYS A 26 -2.94 6.20 -9.45
N PRO A 27 -3.65 6.15 -10.59
CA PRO A 27 -4.92 5.45 -10.69
C PRO A 27 -4.72 3.92 -10.60
N SER A 28 -5.83 3.17 -10.60
CA SER A 28 -5.81 1.71 -10.72
C SER A 28 -4.87 1.22 -11.83
N LYS A 29 -4.15 0.14 -11.57
CA LYS A 29 -3.23 -0.49 -12.51
C LYS A 29 -3.66 -1.92 -12.78
N ASP A 30 -3.91 -2.24 -14.05
CA ASP A 30 -4.13 -3.60 -14.54
C ASP A 30 -2.97 -3.97 -15.48
N ILE A 31 -2.01 -4.72 -14.95
CA ILE A 31 -0.73 -5.03 -15.59
C ILE A 31 -0.76 -6.48 -16.06
N ARG A 32 -0.68 -6.66 -17.38
CA ARG A 32 -0.79 -7.98 -18.02
C ARG A 32 0.31 -8.26 -19.01
N ASN A 33 0.42 -9.54 -19.38
CA ASN A 33 1.22 -10.09 -20.49
C ASN A 33 2.75 -9.98 -20.33
N ASN A 34 3.29 -8.77 -20.12
CA ASN A 34 4.72 -8.48 -20.14
C ASN A 34 5.16 -7.73 -18.88
N VAL A 35 6.28 -8.17 -18.31
CA VAL A 35 6.98 -7.56 -17.16
C VAL A 35 7.33 -6.10 -17.39
N THR A 36 7.62 -5.68 -18.63
CA THR A 36 7.93 -4.27 -18.93
C THR A 36 6.81 -3.30 -18.52
N ASN A 37 5.56 -3.76 -18.48
CA ASN A 37 4.42 -2.95 -18.08
C ASN A 37 4.43 -2.61 -16.59
N LEU A 38 5.22 -3.33 -15.77
CA LEU A 38 5.43 -2.99 -14.36
C LEU A 38 6.08 -1.61 -14.20
N ARG A 39 6.82 -1.11 -15.19
CA ARG A 39 7.42 0.24 -15.16
C ARG A 39 6.41 1.36 -14.93
N THR A 40 5.13 1.12 -15.22
CA THR A 40 4.04 2.06 -14.91
C THR A 40 3.85 2.33 -13.40
N LEU A 41 4.59 1.61 -12.53
CA LEU A 41 4.63 1.76 -11.08
C LEU A 41 5.83 2.58 -10.57
N GLU A 42 6.81 2.97 -11.42
CA GLU A 42 8.10 3.55 -11.02
C GLU A 42 7.99 4.78 -10.10
N ASN A 43 6.95 5.60 -10.25
CA ASN A 43 6.74 6.81 -9.47
C ASN A 43 5.56 6.74 -8.49
N CYS A 44 4.81 5.64 -8.49
CA CYS A 44 3.61 5.50 -7.67
C CYS A 44 3.99 5.30 -6.20
N THR A 45 3.53 6.21 -5.34
CA THR A 45 3.57 6.02 -3.89
C THR A 45 2.24 5.53 -3.36
N VAL A 46 1.15 6.07 -3.89
CA VAL A 46 -0.21 5.61 -3.59
C VAL A 46 -0.86 5.18 -4.89
N ILE A 47 -1.45 3.98 -4.89
CA ILE A 47 -2.39 3.58 -5.93
C ILE A 47 -3.80 3.88 -5.42
N GLU A 48 -4.40 4.94 -5.94
CA GLU A 48 -5.80 5.36 -5.72
C GLU A 48 -6.72 4.48 -6.56
N GLY A 49 -6.81 3.21 -6.16
CA GLY A 49 -7.54 2.16 -6.84
C GLY A 49 -7.01 0.79 -6.48
N HIS A 50 -7.16 -0.15 -7.41
CA HIS A 50 -6.64 -1.51 -7.28
C HIS A 50 -5.34 -1.71 -8.06
N LEU A 51 -4.50 -2.63 -7.59
CA LEU A 51 -3.33 -3.13 -8.31
C LEU A 51 -3.56 -4.58 -8.71
N LYS A 52 -3.58 -4.84 -10.02
CA LYS A 52 -3.75 -6.14 -10.64
C LYS A 52 -2.50 -6.47 -11.43
N ILE A 53 -1.89 -7.61 -11.15
CA ILE A 53 -0.78 -8.15 -11.95
C ILE A 53 -1.16 -9.58 -12.32
N LEU A 54 -1.47 -9.82 -13.59
CA LEU A 54 -2.02 -11.10 -14.00
C LEU A 54 -1.66 -11.51 -15.42
N LEU A 55 -1.82 -12.80 -15.72
CA LEU A 55 -1.70 -13.36 -17.08
C LEU A 55 -0.34 -13.08 -17.72
N MET A 56 0.74 -13.36 -16.99
CA MET A 56 2.11 -13.30 -17.50
C MET A 56 2.65 -14.73 -17.63
N PHE A 57 2.41 -15.36 -18.79
CA PHE A 57 2.70 -16.78 -19.00
C PHE A 57 4.10 -17.06 -19.54
N ARG A 58 4.74 -16.05 -20.15
CA ARG A 58 6.01 -16.20 -20.87
C ARG A 58 7.21 -15.67 -20.09
N THR A 59 6.98 -15.24 -18.86
CA THR A 59 7.97 -14.60 -17.99
C THR A 59 8.71 -15.65 -17.18
N LYS A 60 9.98 -15.37 -16.87
CA LYS A 60 10.90 -16.24 -16.15
C LYS A 60 11.45 -15.52 -14.91
N PRO A 61 12.03 -16.24 -13.93
CA PRO A 61 12.60 -15.62 -12.74
C PRO A 61 13.62 -14.51 -13.03
N GLU A 62 14.38 -14.64 -14.11
CA GLU A 62 15.36 -13.64 -14.54
C GLU A 62 14.71 -12.30 -14.93
N ASP A 63 13.48 -12.32 -15.43
CA ASP A 63 12.76 -11.10 -15.85
C ASP A 63 12.39 -10.23 -14.65
N PHE A 64 12.18 -10.81 -13.47
CA PHE A 64 11.83 -10.06 -12.24
C PHE A 64 13.07 -9.63 -11.45
N ARG A 65 14.25 -10.16 -11.77
CA ARG A 65 15.47 -9.88 -11.03
C ARG A 65 15.87 -8.41 -11.20
N GLY A 66 16.04 -7.71 -10.07
CA GLY A 66 16.41 -6.30 -10.06
C GLY A 66 15.28 -5.31 -10.35
N ILE A 67 14.04 -5.80 -10.53
CA ILE A 67 12.86 -4.93 -10.61
C ILE A 67 12.35 -4.67 -9.20
N SER A 68 12.21 -3.39 -8.84
CA SER A 68 11.73 -2.96 -7.53
C SER A 68 10.93 -1.67 -7.64
N PHE A 69 9.85 -1.58 -6.86
CA PHE A 69 9.01 -0.39 -6.74
C PHE A 69 8.97 0.08 -5.27
N PRO A 70 10.10 0.57 -4.73
CA PRO A 70 10.21 0.90 -3.31
C PRO A 70 9.42 2.15 -2.92
N LYS A 71 8.95 2.95 -3.88
CA LYS A 71 8.11 4.12 -3.60
C LYS A 71 6.69 3.73 -3.20
N LEU A 72 6.20 2.57 -3.64
CA LEU A 72 4.82 2.13 -3.42
C LEU A 72 4.62 1.77 -1.95
N THR A 73 3.77 2.52 -1.25
CA THR A 73 3.49 2.32 0.17
C THR A 73 2.03 1.99 0.46
N VAL A 74 1.09 2.45 -0.39
CA VAL A 74 -0.35 2.28 -0.15
C VAL A 74 -1.09 1.87 -1.42
N VAL A 75 -1.99 0.90 -1.27
CA VAL A 75 -3.05 0.58 -2.24
C VAL A 75 -4.40 0.83 -1.58
N THR A 76 -5.25 1.67 -2.18
CA THR A 76 -6.53 2.07 -1.53
C THR A 76 -7.62 1.02 -1.66
N ASP A 77 -7.62 0.20 -2.71
CA ASP A 77 -8.59 -0.88 -2.89
C ASP A 77 -7.96 -2.22 -2.52
N TYR A 78 -7.56 -3.02 -3.51
CA TYR A 78 -7.03 -4.37 -3.32
C TYR A 78 -5.81 -4.64 -4.21
N LEU A 79 -5.02 -5.63 -3.81
CA LEU A 79 -3.93 -6.20 -4.59
C LEU A 79 -4.32 -7.61 -5.07
N LEU A 80 -4.23 -7.85 -6.38
CA LEU A 80 -4.52 -9.14 -6.99
C LEU A 80 -3.34 -9.60 -7.85
N LEU A 81 -2.83 -10.79 -7.55
CA LEU A 81 -1.85 -11.52 -8.34
C LEU A 81 -2.47 -12.82 -8.87
N PHE A 82 -2.43 -13.01 -10.18
CA PHE A 82 -3.03 -14.18 -10.82
C PHE A 82 -2.24 -14.70 -12.02
N ARG A 83 -1.73 -15.93 -11.97
CA ARG A 83 -0.99 -16.56 -13.07
C ARG A 83 0.15 -15.69 -13.62
N VAL A 84 1.08 -15.33 -12.75
CA VAL A 84 2.31 -14.61 -13.10
C VAL A 84 3.48 -15.58 -12.96
N TYR A 85 3.95 -16.13 -14.08
CA TYR A 85 5.01 -17.14 -14.09
C TYR A 85 6.37 -16.48 -13.90
N GLY A 86 7.30 -17.19 -13.27
CA GLY A 86 8.64 -16.72 -12.93
C GLY A 86 8.72 -15.85 -11.67
N MET A 87 7.61 -15.36 -11.13
CA MET A 87 7.63 -14.57 -9.90
C MET A 87 7.79 -15.46 -8.66
N GLU A 88 8.93 -15.35 -7.97
CA GLU A 88 9.23 -16.17 -6.80
C GLU A 88 8.93 -15.49 -5.45
N THR A 89 8.96 -14.15 -5.38
CA THR A 89 8.73 -13.36 -4.16
C THR A 89 8.30 -11.94 -4.50
N LEU A 90 7.55 -11.27 -3.61
CA LEU A 90 7.28 -9.82 -3.70
C LEU A 90 8.25 -8.99 -2.85
N SER A 91 9.18 -9.63 -2.12
CA SER A 91 10.07 -8.94 -1.17
C SER A 91 10.85 -7.81 -1.81
N ASP A 92 11.42 -8.06 -2.99
CA ASP A 92 12.17 -7.04 -3.72
C ASP A 92 11.26 -6.14 -4.56
N LEU A 93 10.08 -6.65 -4.96
CA LEU A 93 9.16 -5.94 -5.84
C LEU A 93 8.44 -4.80 -5.11
N PHE A 94 7.90 -5.08 -3.92
CA PHE A 94 7.14 -4.13 -3.10
C PHE A 94 7.68 -4.05 -1.66
N PRO A 95 8.94 -3.63 -1.47
CA PRO A 95 9.59 -3.70 -0.16
C PRO A 95 8.94 -2.79 0.88
N ASN A 96 8.25 -1.71 0.45
CA ASN A 96 7.67 -0.71 1.35
C ASN A 96 6.13 -0.67 1.33
N LEU A 97 5.45 -1.62 0.66
CA LEU A 97 3.98 -1.67 0.67
C LEU A 97 3.51 -1.94 2.11
N THR A 98 2.92 -0.92 2.72
CA THR A 98 2.63 -0.88 4.16
C THR A 98 1.15 -1.06 4.46
N VAL A 99 0.27 -0.52 3.61
CA VAL A 99 -1.18 -0.53 3.84
C VAL A 99 -1.95 -0.90 2.58
N ILE A 100 -2.93 -1.79 2.73
CA ILE A 100 -4.01 -2.03 1.76
C ILE A 100 -5.33 -1.63 2.43
N ARG A 101 -6.00 -0.57 1.96
CA ARG A 101 -7.18 -0.05 2.69
C ARG A 101 -8.44 -0.86 2.47
N GLY A 102 -8.65 -1.47 1.30
CA GLY A 102 -9.88 -2.22 1.01
C GLY A 102 -11.12 -1.35 0.86
N ASN A 103 -10.97 -0.11 0.36
CA ASN A 103 -12.10 0.77 0.04
C ASN A 103 -13.06 0.08 -0.93
N ASN A 104 -12.51 -0.56 -1.97
CA ASN A 104 -13.17 -1.57 -2.80
C ASN A 104 -12.46 -2.91 -2.66
N LEU A 105 -13.17 -4.01 -2.91
CA LEU A 105 -12.67 -5.37 -2.73
C LEU A 105 -12.84 -6.19 -4.01
N PHE A 106 -12.00 -7.21 -4.19
CA PHE A 106 -12.23 -8.25 -5.18
C PHE A 106 -13.09 -9.34 -4.53
N PHE A 107 -14.39 -9.33 -4.81
CA PHE A 107 -15.39 -9.99 -3.98
C PHE A 107 -15.32 -9.45 -2.54
N ASN A 108 -14.82 -10.24 -1.59
CA ASN A 108 -14.64 -9.83 -0.18
C ASN A 108 -13.16 -9.68 0.21
N TYR A 109 -12.24 -9.75 -0.75
CA TYR A 109 -10.81 -9.84 -0.48
C TYR A 109 -10.07 -8.56 -0.86
N ALA A 110 -9.17 -8.12 0.01
CA ALA A 110 -8.25 -7.00 -0.20
C ALA A 110 -6.87 -7.45 -0.71
N LEU A 111 -6.50 -8.71 -0.44
CA LEU A 111 -5.28 -9.32 -0.95
C LEU A 111 -5.61 -10.67 -1.56
N VAL A 112 -5.27 -10.86 -2.84
CA VAL A 112 -5.52 -12.09 -3.58
C VAL A 112 -4.24 -12.57 -4.24
N MET A 113 -3.82 -13.79 -3.92
CA MET A 113 -2.73 -14.51 -4.59
C MET A 113 -3.25 -15.86 -5.04
N PHE A 114 -3.51 -15.98 -6.34
CA PHE A 114 -4.21 -17.13 -6.89
C PHE A 114 -3.42 -17.73 -8.06
N GLU A 115 -3.19 -19.04 -8.02
CA GLU A 115 -2.48 -19.76 -9.10
C GLU A 115 -1.10 -19.15 -9.46
N MET A 116 -0.36 -18.69 -8.44
CA MET A 116 1.02 -18.20 -8.56
C MET A 116 1.99 -19.38 -8.46
N LEU A 117 2.14 -20.10 -9.58
CA LEU A 117 2.76 -21.44 -9.61
C LEU A 117 4.18 -21.52 -9.03
N GLN A 118 4.98 -20.46 -9.18
CA GLN A 118 6.39 -20.43 -8.78
C GLN A 118 6.66 -19.50 -7.59
N LEU A 119 5.61 -18.94 -6.98
CA LEU A 119 5.74 -18.06 -5.82
C LEU A 119 6.12 -18.92 -4.60
N ARG A 120 7.30 -18.68 -4.04
CA ARG A 120 7.85 -19.44 -2.91
C ARG A 120 7.55 -18.81 -1.55
N GLU A 121 7.45 -17.49 -1.52
CA GLU A 121 7.17 -16.70 -0.31
C GLU A 121 6.44 -15.42 -0.71
N ILE A 122 5.59 -14.90 0.20
CA ILE A 122 4.86 -13.65 -0.08
C ILE A 122 5.81 -12.46 -0.05
N GLY A 123 6.66 -12.35 0.99
CA GLY A 123 7.70 -11.34 1.06
C GLY A 123 7.26 -9.89 1.32
N LEU A 124 5.96 -9.62 1.57
CA LEU A 124 5.44 -8.27 1.87
C LEU A 124 5.81 -7.81 3.29
N HIS A 125 7.10 -7.72 3.58
CA HIS A 125 7.65 -7.57 4.92
C HIS A 125 7.37 -6.23 5.60
N SER A 126 6.97 -5.21 4.83
CA SER A 126 6.52 -3.93 5.36
C SER A 126 5.01 -3.84 5.56
N LEU A 127 4.23 -4.86 5.21
CA LEU A 127 2.77 -4.82 5.33
C LEU A 127 2.34 -4.85 6.80
N MET A 128 1.79 -3.74 7.27
CA MET A 128 1.41 -3.54 8.67
C MET A 128 -0.10 -3.53 8.89
N ASN A 129 -0.88 -3.21 7.86
CA ASN A 129 -2.33 -3.17 7.98
C ASN A 129 -3.08 -3.49 6.68
N ILE A 130 -4.12 -4.30 6.80
CA ILE A 130 -5.21 -4.39 5.82
C ILE A 130 -6.45 -3.88 6.54
N THR A 131 -6.99 -2.73 6.13
CA THR A 131 -8.02 -2.03 6.90
C THR A 131 -9.41 -2.66 6.73
N ARG A 132 -9.73 -3.13 5.52
CA ARG A 132 -11.01 -3.78 5.21
C ARG A 132 -10.80 -4.91 4.21
N GLY A 133 -11.56 -5.98 4.36
CA GLY A 133 -11.54 -7.15 3.48
C GLY A 133 -10.55 -8.22 3.93
N ALA A 134 -10.81 -9.45 3.48
CA ALA A 134 -10.03 -10.62 3.88
C ALA A 134 -8.85 -10.89 2.93
N VAL A 135 -8.04 -11.90 3.27
CA VAL A 135 -6.94 -12.40 2.45
C VAL A 135 -7.33 -13.72 1.80
N ARG A 136 -7.12 -13.84 0.49
CA ARG A 136 -7.27 -15.09 -0.27
C ARG A 136 -5.95 -15.51 -0.88
N ILE A 137 -5.38 -16.62 -0.41
CA ILE A 137 -4.14 -17.19 -0.93
C ILE A 137 -4.43 -18.64 -1.26
N GLU A 138 -4.57 -18.93 -2.55
CA GLU A 138 -5.08 -20.23 -2.98
C GLU A 138 -4.37 -20.76 -4.23
N LYS A 139 -4.14 -22.08 -4.27
CA LYS A 139 -3.55 -22.79 -5.42
C LYS A 139 -2.15 -22.30 -5.78
N ASN A 140 -1.32 -22.01 -4.77
CA ASN A 140 0.09 -21.65 -4.95
C ASN A 140 0.97 -22.83 -4.50
N PRO A 141 1.30 -23.78 -5.40
CA PRO A 141 1.88 -25.07 -5.04
C PRO A 141 3.30 -25.00 -4.46
N ASP A 142 4.05 -23.93 -4.75
CA ASP A 142 5.41 -23.72 -4.24
C ASP A 142 5.48 -22.80 -3.01
N LEU A 143 4.34 -22.26 -2.57
CA LEU A 143 4.28 -21.19 -1.57
C LEU A 143 4.42 -21.71 -0.13
N CYS A 144 5.49 -21.32 0.53
CA CYS A 144 5.80 -21.55 1.94
C CYS A 144 5.73 -20.25 2.77
N TYR A 145 6.23 -20.25 4.01
CA TYR A 145 6.18 -19.14 4.99
C TYR A 145 4.79 -18.72 5.44
N LEU A 146 3.74 -19.49 5.13
CA LEU A 146 2.37 -19.15 5.52
C LEU A 146 2.12 -19.37 7.02
N SER A 147 2.69 -20.43 7.60
CA SER A 147 2.54 -20.76 9.03
C SER A 147 3.34 -19.82 9.94
N THR A 148 4.37 -19.16 9.40
CA THR A 148 5.20 -18.17 10.09
C THR A 148 4.56 -16.78 10.15
N LEU A 149 3.39 -16.56 9.55
CA LEU A 149 2.69 -15.28 9.54
C LEU A 149 1.54 -15.24 10.55
N ASP A 150 1.50 -14.16 11.34
CA ASP A 150 0.39 -13.84 12.23
C ASP A 150 -0.52 -12.77 11.59
N TRP A 151 -1.55 -13.22 10.87
CA TRP A 151 -2.52 -12.34 10.23
C TRP A 151 -3.33 -11.49 11.24
N SER A 152 -3.45 -11.91 12.50
CA SER A 152 -4.12 -11.09 13.53
C SER A 152 -3.38 -9.78 13.79
N LYS A 153 -2.09 -9.73 13.44
CA LYS A 153 -1.25 -8.53 13.54
C LYS A 153 -1.34 -7.62 12.32
N ILE A 154 -2.01 -8.05 11.24
CA ILE A 154 -2.24 -7.25 10.02
C ILE A 154 -3.72 -6.88 9.81
N LEU A 155 -4.65 -7.80 10.07
CA LEU A 155 -6.10 -7.61 9.95
C LEU A 155 -6.78 -7.48 11.33
N ASP A 156 -7.92 -6.80 11.37
CA ASP A 156 -8.78 -6.74 12.56
C ASP A 156 -9.59 -8.05 12.75
N THR A 157 -10.00 -8.67 11.65
CA THR A 157 -10.70 -9.98 11.62
C THR A 157 -9.95 -10.93 10.69
N VAL A 158 -9.83 -12.21 11.08
CA VAL A 158 -9.09 -13.24 10.31
C VAL A 158 -9.97 -14.41 9.90
N GLU A 159 -11.21 -14.44 10.36
CA GLU A 159 -12.17 -15.54 10.21
C GLU A 159 -12.56 -15.75 8.73
N ASP A 160 -12.59 -14.66 7.95
CA ASP A 160 -12.95 -14.68 6.54
C ASP A 160 -11.75 -14.95 5.61
N ASN A 161 -10.55 -15.17 6.16
CA ASN A 161 -9.38 -15.49 5.36
C ASN A 161 -9.52 -16.88 4.71
N TYR A 162 -9.18 -16.97 3.44
CA TYR A 162 -9.19 -18.22 2.69
C TYR A 162 -7.77 -18.57 2.21
N ILE A 163 -7.07 -19.41 2.98
CA ILE A 163 -5.69 -19.82 2.71
C ILE A 163 -5.63 -21.33 2.56
N MET A 164 -5.81 -21.83 1.33
CA MET A 164 -6.01 -23.27 1.05
C MET A 164 -5.31 -23.72 -0.23
N ALA A 165 -5.05 -25.02 -0.35
CA ALA A 165 -4.44 -25.61 -1.55
C ALA A 165 -3.09 -24.97 -1.96
N ASN A 166 -2.30 -24.55 -0.96
CA ASN A 166 -0.91 -24.14 -1.16
C ASN A 166 0.04 -25.30 -0.83
N LYS A 167 1.36 -25.06 -0.84
CA LYS A 167 2.32 -26.08 -0.43
C LYS A 167 2.01 -26.60 0.97
N ASN A 168 2.21 -27.90 1.18
CA ASN A 168 2.05 -28.52 2.49
C ASN A 168 3.10 -27.96 3.46
N ASP A 169 2.66 -27.42 4.59
CA ASP A 169 3.52 -26.82 5.62
C ASP A 169 4.60 -27.80 6.12
N ARG A 170 4.32 -29.10 6.16
CA ARG A 170 5.31 -30.13 6.54
C ARG A 170 6.45 -30.32 5.55
N GLU A 171 6.25 -29.89 4.30
CA GLU A 171 7.26 -29.92 3.24
C GLU A 171 8.00 -28.58 3.14
N CYS A 172 7.56 -27.57 3.89
CA CYS A 172 8.23 -26.29 4.00
C CYS A 172 9.33 -26.38 5.07
N GLY A 173 10.54 -25.99 4.69
CA GLY A 173 11.66 -25.78 5.61
C GLY A 173 11.70 -24.32 6.04
N ASP A 174 10.61 -23.83 6.64
CA ASP A 174 10.49 -22.41 7.01
C ASP A 174 11.43 -22.09 8.17
N VAL A 175 12.37 -21.18 7.92
CA VAL A 175 13.39 -20.79 8.88
C VAL A 175 13.43 -19.28 8.97
N CYS A 176 13.14 -18.73 10.14
CA CYS A 176 13.19 -17.28 10.37
C CYS A 176 14.64 -16.78 10.59
N PRO A 177 14.88 -15.46 10.39
CA PRO A 177 16.15 -14.82 10.69
C PRO A 177 16.75 -15.23 12.05
N GLY A 178 18.06 -15.48 12.09
CA GLY A 178 18.79 -15.82 13.31
C GLY A 178 18.83 -17.31 13.68
N ALA A 179 17.96 -18.15 13.10
CA ALA A 179 17.93 -19.57 13.40
C ALA A 179 19.25 -20.31 13.09
N ALA A 180 19.95 -19.95 12.00
CA ALA A 180 21.23 -20.55 11.62
C ALA A 180 22.35 -20.35 12.67
N ILE A 181 22.22 -19.34 13.54
CA ILE A 181 23.14 -19.06 14.64
C ILE A 181 22.51 -19.38 16.01
N GLY A 182 21.37 -20.09 16.03
CA GLY A 182 20.65 -20.47 17.25
C GLY A 182 20.07 -19.29 18.03
N LYS A 183 19.75 -18.18 17.36
CA LYS A 183 19.16 -16.98 18.00
C LYS A 183 17.74 -16.75 17.52
N THR A 184 16.84 -16.57 18.48
CA THR A 184 15.51 -15.98 18.24
C THR A 184 15.70 -14.48 18.03
N THR A 185 15.47 -14.01 16.80
CA THR A 185 15.61 -12.59 16.46
C THR A 185 14.29 -11.94 16.11
N CYS A 186 13.34 -12.73 15.62
CA CYS A 186 12.02 -12.22 15.30
C CYS A 186 11.12 -12.23 16.53
N GLN A 187 10.15 -11.33 16.52
CA GLN A 187 9.08 -11.35 17.50
C GLN A 187 8.28 -12.66 17.39
N THR A 188 7.84 -13.16 18.54
CA THR A 188 7.13 -14.44 18.67
C THR A 188 5.68 -14.20 19.08
N THR A 189 4.74 -14.96 18.51
CA THR A 189 3.32 -14.91 18.92
C THR A 189 2.75 -16.31 19.04
N THR A 190 1.57 -16.44 19.64
CA THR A 190 0.85 -17.72 19.76
C THR A 190 -0.32 -17.76 18.79
N ILE A 191 -0.34 -18.75 17.88
CA ILE A 191 -1.46 -19.01 16.97
C ILE A 191 -1.92 -20.44 17.24
N ASN A 192 -3.20 -20.64 17.55
CA ASN A 192 -3.77 -21.97 17.86
C ASN A 192 -2.97 -22.76 18.91
N GLY A 193 -2.46 -22.07 19.93
CA GLY A 193 -1.63 -22.67 20.99
C GLY A 193 -0.16 -22.91 20.61
N HIS A 194 0.24 -22.64 19.37
CA HIS A 194 1.62 -22.81 18.91
C HIS A 194 2.40 -21.48 18.98
N PHE A 195 3.42 -21.45 19.84
CA PHE A 195 4.30 -20.31 20.03
C PHE A 195 5.50 -20.39 19.06
N SER A 196 5.67 -19.38 18.21
CA SER A 196 6.75 -19.37 17.21
C SER A 196 7.16 -17.97 16.81
N GLU A 197 8.39 -17.86 16.28
CA GLU A 197 8.87 -16.68 15.58
C GLU A 197 8.01 -16.37 14.36
N ARG A 198 7.87 -15.07 14.08
CA ARG A 198 7.08 -14.59 12.96
C ARG A 198 7.96 -13.93 11.91
N CYS A 199 7.90 -14.44 10.69
CA CYS A 199 8.71 -13.94 9.58
C CYS A 199 7.97 -14.05 8.24
N TRP A 200 8.35 -13.19 7.31
CA TRP A 200 7.84 -13.21 5.93
C TRP A 200 8.71 -14.05 5.00
N THR A 201 9.99 -14.18 5.35
CA THR A 201 11.06 -14.83 4.57
C THR A 201 12.17 -15.22 5.55
N GLN A 202 13.18 -15.96 5.09
CA GLN A 202 14.39 -16.24 5.87
C GLN A 202 15.22 -15.00 6.28
N LYS A 203 14.97 -13.83 5.66
CA LYS A 203 15.73 -12.59 5.89
C LYS A 203 14.93 -11.50 6.61
N ASN A 204 13.61 -11.59 6.60
CA ASN A 204 12.73 -10.53 7.05
C ASN A 204 11.73 -11.03 8.09
N CYS A 205 11.84 -10.53 9.32
CA CYS A 205 10.85 -10.76 10.37
C CYS A 205 9.51 -10.11 10.04
N GLN A 206 8.42 -10.64 10.60
CA GLN A 206 7.13 -9.97 10.61
C GLN A 206 7.19 -8.89 11.68
N ARG A 207 7.13 -7.64 11.24
CA ARG A 207 7.16 -6.49 12.14
C ARG A 207 5.82 -6.32 12.85
N MET A 208 5.86 -6.12 14.16
CA MET A 208 4.70 -5.78 14.97
C MET A 208 5.04 -4.62 15.89
N CYS A 209 4.14 -3.65 15.98
CA CYS A 209 4.31 -2.55 16.91
C CYS A 209 4.07 -2.98 18.36
N PRO A 210 4.67 -2.29 19.34
CA PRO A 210 4.32 -2.46 20.74
C PRO A 210 2.81 -2.34 20.97
N MET A 211 2.29 -3.12 21.92
CA MET A 211 0.84 -3.23 22.19
C MET A 211 0.18 -1.89 22.58
N HIS A 212 0.94 -0.93 23.09
CA HIS A 212 0.44 0.40 23.46
C HIS A 212 0.34 1.36 22.27
N CYS A 213 0.95 1.05 21.12
CA CYS A 213 0.81 1.85 19.92
C CYS A 213 -0.52 1.56 19.24
N LYS A 214 -1.31 2.63 18.99
CA LYS A 214 -2.59 2.50 18.31
C LYS A 214 -2.42 2.22 16.82
N HIS A 215 -3.41 1.56 16.23
CA HIS A 215 -3.54 1.36 14.77
C HIS A 215 -2.32 0.72 14.09
N ARG A 216 -1.59 -0.11 14.84
CA ARG A 216 -0.41 -0.84 14.33
C ARG A 216 0.61 0.13 13.72
N ALA A 217 0.71 1.35 14.28
CA ALA A 217 1.55 2.42 13.74
C ALA A 217 2.71 2.75 14.69
N CYS A 218 3.91 2.39 14.26
CA CYS A 218 5.18 2.69 14.94
C CYS A 218 6.30 3.01 13.92
N THR A 219 7.38 3.61 14.39
CA THR A 219 8.64 3.77 13.63
C THR A 219 9.42 2.45 13.62
N LYS A 220 10.48 2.36 12.80
CA LYS A 220 11.34 1.16 12.73
C LYS A 220 12.01 0.83 14.07
N ASP A 221 12.14 1.82 14.95
CA ASP A 221 12.69 1.69 16.31
C ASP A 221 11.59 1.51 17.38
N ASP A 222 10.41 1.03 16.96
CA ASP A 222 9.27 0.73 17.82
C ASP A 222 8.67 1.90 18.62
N LEU A 223 8.95 3.15 18.20
CA LEU A 223 8.33 4.33 18.80
C LEU A 223 6.94 4.58 18.20
N CYS A 224 5.94 4.85 19.04
CA CYS A 224 4.57 5.02 18.55
C CYS A 224 4.42 6.25 17.66
N CYS A 225 3.60 6.08 16.62
CA CYS A 225 3.21 7.17 15.73
C CYS A 225 2.12 8.05 16.35
N HIS A 226 1.75 9.11 15.64
CA HIS A 226 0.55 9.88 15.97
C HIS A 226 -0.70 9.02 15.81
N ASP A 227 -1.75 9.29 16.60
CA ASP A 227 -3.02 8.55 16.58
C ASP A 227 -3.78 8.58 15.25
N GLN A 228 -3.43 9.53 14.38
CA GLN A 228 -3.96 9.67 13.01
C GLN A 228 -3.15 8.88 11.96
N CYS A 229 -2.04 8.27 12.34
CA CYS A 229 -1.25 7.41 11.45
C CYS A 229 -1.80 5.98 11.42
N LEU A 230 -1.49 5.28 10.33
CA LEU A 230 -1.82 3.88 10.11
C LEU A 230 -0.60 3.13 9.59
N GLY A 231 -0.28 1.98 10.19
CA GLY A 231 0.83 1.10 9.78
C GLY A 231 2.24 1.60 10.09
N GLY A 232 2.50 2.91 10.04
CA GLY A 232 3.81 3.46 10.39
C GLY A 232 3.95 4.97 10.21
N CYS A 233 5.12 5.47 10.58
CA CYS A 233 5.52 6.86 10.45
C CYS A 233 7.05 7.01 10.39
N LEU A 234 7.51 8.14 9.85
CA LEU A 234 8.92 8.53 9.80
C LEU A 234 9.38 9.23 11.07
N LYS A 235 8.47 9.90 11.79
CA LYS A 235 8.74 10.57 13.06
C LYS A 235 7.67 10.19 14.09
N PRO A 236 8.07 9.83 15.33
CA PRO A 236 7.12 9.49 16.37
C PRO A 236 6.21 10.68 16.69
N HIS A 237 4.96 10.40 17.05
CA HIS A 237 3.95 11.38 17.46
C HIS A 237 3.65 12.53 16.47
N SER A 238 4.08 12.45 15.21
CA SER A 238 3.82 13.49 14.20
C SER A 238 2.75 13.07 13.19
N ALA A 239 1.67 13.83 13.08
CA ALA A 239 0.60 13.62 12.08
C ALA A 239 1.04 13.90 10.63
N ASP A 240 2.12 14.67 10.44
CA ASP A 240 2.62 15.06 9.10
C ASP A 240 3.61 14.04 8.51
N HIS A 241 4.02 13.07 9.32
CA HIS A 241 5.09 12.13 8.98
C HIS A 241 4.58 10.69 8.98
N CYS A 242 3.28 10.48 8.84
CA CYS A 242 2.69 9.15 8.70
C CYS A 242 3.07 8.51 7.34
N VAL A 243 3.14 7.18 7.30
CA VAL A 243 3.22 6.42 6.05
C VAL A 243 1.86 6.40 5.34
N ALA A 244 0.79 6.21 6.13
CA ALA A 244 -0.59 6.30 5.68
C ALA A 244 -1.44 6.95 6.78
N CYS A 245 -2.51 7.63 6.38
CA CYS A 245 -3.47 8.20 7.32
C CYS A 245 -4.53 7.17 7.72
N ARG A 246 -4.88 7.11 9.00
CA ARG A 246 -6.04 6.33 9.47
C ARG A 246 -7.33 6.89 8.86
N GLY A 247 -7.57 8.19 9.09
CA GLY A 247 -8.67 8.94 8.51
C GLY A 247 -8.36 9.44 7.11
N LEU A 248 -8.21 10.76 6.99
CA LEU A 248 -8.07 11.46 5.72
C LEU A 248 -6.70 12.13 5.62
N GLN A 249 -6.13 12.13 4.42
CA GLN A 249 -4.96 12.93 4.08
C GLN A 249 -5.39 14.31 3.57
N HIS A 250 -4.87 15.37 4.18
CA HIS A 250 -4.97 16.72 3.66
C HIS A 250 -3.56 17.29 3.53
N GLU A 251 -3.14 17.56 2.29
CA GLU A 251 -1.75 17.88 1.97
C GLU A 251 -0.81 16.78 2.50
N ASP A 252 0.18 17.13 3.33
CA ASP A 252 1.11 16.20 3.96
C ASP A 252 0.67 15.72 5.35
N LYS A 253 -0.53 16.09 5.80
CA LYS A 253 -1.01 15.85 7.17
C LYS A 253 -2.18 14.88 7.23
N CYS A 254 -2.13 13.98 8.21
CA CYS A 254 -3.26 13.12 8.55
C CYS A 254 -4.23 13.82 9.49
N VAL A 255 -5.48 13.90 9.07
CA VAL A 255 -6.58 14.59 9.77
C VAL A 255 -7.78 13.66 9.94
N ASP A 256 -8.57 13.91 10.98
CA ASP A 256 -9.79 13.14 11.24
C ASP A 256 -10.92 13.53 10.28
N ARG A 257 -11.01 14.82 9.94
CA ARG A 257 -12.02 15.39 9.04
C ARG A 257 -11.37 16.39 8.10
N CYS A 258 -11.92 16.53 6.90
CA CYS A 258 -11.48 17.56 5.99
C CYS A 258 -11.72 18.96 6.59
N PRO A 259 -10.79 19.91 6.38
CA PRO A 259 -10.98 21.28 6.80
C PRO A 259 -12.13 21.94 6.01
N GLU A 260 -12.52 23.15 6.42
CA GLU A 260 -13.56 23.91 5.72
C GLU A 260 -13.24 24.06 4.22
N ASN A 261 -14.29 24.05 3.40
CA ASN A 261 -14.23 24.12 1.94
C ASN A 261 -13.47 22.96 1.24
N HIS A 262 -13.22 21.86 1.95
CA HIS A 262 -12.68 20.63 1.40
C HIS A 262 -13.66 19.47 1.56
N PHE A 263 -13.56 18.50 0.65
CA PHE A 263 -14.46 17.37 0.58
C PHE A 263 -13.68 16.07 0.64
N THR A 264 -14.26 15.06 1.29
CA THR A 264 -13.72 13.70 1.28
C THR A 264 -13.77 13.15 -0.14
N TYR A 265 -12.64 12.65 -0.63
CA TYR A 265 -12.51 12.04 -1.94
C TYR A 265 -12.02 10.60 -1.82
N ARG A 266 -12.75 9.68 -2.44
CA ARG A 266 -12.47 8.23 -2.45
C ARG A 266 -12.17 7.62 -1.07
N GLY A 267 -12.67 8.25 0.00
CA GLY A 267 -12.58 7.75 1.38
C GLY A 267 -11.20 7.82 2.04
N TRP A 268 -10.22 8.54 1.47
CA TRP A 268 -8.86 8.58 2.03
C TRP A 268 -8.16 9.94 1.99
N ARG A 269 -8.62 10.91 1.19
CA ARG A 269 -8.02 12.25 1.14
C ARG A 269 -9.05 13.37 1.00
N CYS A 270 -8.60 14.58 1.28
CA CYS A 270 -9.36 15.81 1.15
C CYS A 270 -9.02 16.51 -0.16
N VAL A 271 -10.04 16.98 -0.88
CA VAL A 271 -9.89 17.73 -2.14
C VAL A 271 -10.69 19.02 -2.09
N SER A 272 -10.24 20.04 -2.81
CA SER A 272 -10.95 21.32 -2.89
C SER A 272 -12.20 21.22 -3.76
N PHE A 273 -13.09 22.22 -3.64
CA PHE A 273 -14.23 22.38 -4.56
C PHE A 273 -13.79 22.37 -6.03
N GLY A 274 -12.74 23.14 -6.37
CA GLY A 274 -12.24 23.24 -7.74
C GLY A 274 -11.79 21.89 -8.30
N PHE A 275 -11.12 21.05 -7.48
CA PHE A 275 -10.74 19.70 -7.90
C PHE A 275 -11.97 18.85 -8.27
N CYS A 276 -13.02 18.88 -7.44
CA CYS A 276 -14.24 18.12 -7.70
C CYS A 276 -14.98 18.64 -8.95
N GLN A 277 -15.05 19.96 -9.11
CA GLN A 277 -15.65 20.61 -10.27
C GLN A 277 -14.88 20.30 -11.57
N ASP A 278 -13.56 20.23 -11.53
CA ASP A 278 -12.74 19.86 -12.69
C ASP A 278 -13.00 18.41 -13.12
N LEU A 279 -13.16 17.49 -12.17
CA LEU A 279 -13.55 16.10 -12.47
C LEU A 279 -14.92 16.05 -13.15
N HIS A 280 -15.89 16.77 -12.61
CA HIS A 280 -17.23 16.90 -13.21
C HIS A 280 -17.15 17.40 -14.65
N ASN A 281 -16.47 18.52 -14.88
CA ASN A 281 -16.36 19.17 -16.19
C ASN A 281 -15.60 18.32 -17.21
N ARG A 282 -14.52 17.64 -16.81
CA ARG A 282 -13.80 16.70 -17.68
C ARG A 282 -14.74 15.62 -18.20
N CYS A 283 -15.52 15.04 -17.30
CA CYS A 283 -16.44 13.98 -17.64
C CYS A 283 -17.55 14.43 -18.61
N LYS A 284 -18.13 15.60 -18.34
CA LYS A 284 -19.14 16.21 -19.19
C LYS A 284 -18.62 16.38 -20.64
N ARG A 285 -17.40 16.91 -20.80
CA ARG A 285 -16.76 17.08 -22.11
C ARG A 285 -16.47 15.75 -22.81
N GLU A 286 -16.08 14.72 -22.07
CA GLU A 286 -15.84 13.38 -22.64
C GLU A 286 -17.14 12.71 -23.11
N LYS A 287 -18.24 12.85 -22.36
CA LYS A 287 -19.55 12.37 -22.81
C LYS A 287 -20.01 13.06 -24.10
N GLU A 288 -19.80 14.37 -24.19
CA GLU A 288 -20.11 15.17 -25.39
C GLU A 288 -19.27 14.76 -26.61
N ARG A 289 -17.99 14.41 -26.41
CA ARG A 289 -17.05 14.08 -27.50
C ARG A 289 -17.13 12.63 -27.97
N SER A 290 -17.23 11.68 -27.04
CA SER A 290 -16.92 10.26 -27.33
C SER A 290 -18.09 9.30 -27.10
N LYS A 291 -19.26 9.77 -26.62
CA LYS A 291 -20.36 8.90 -26.14
C LYS A 291 -19.86 7.79 -25.20
N SER A 292 -18.79 8.06 -24.45
CA SER A 292 -18.23 7.11 -23.49
C SER A 292 -19.16 7.01 -22.29
N ALA A 293 -19.64 5.80 -22.00
CA ALA A 293 -20.54 5.52 -20.89
C ALA A 293 -19.81 5.34 -19.55
N ASP A 294 -18.47 5.26 -19.55
CA ASP A 294 -17.66 4.86 -18.39
C ASP A 294 -17.12 6.05 -17.57
N CYS A 295 -17.70 7.23 -17.76
CA CYS A 295 -17.34 8.41 -17.01
C CYS A 295 -18.53 8.91 -16.18
N HIS A 296 -18.27 9.12 -14.88
CA HIS A 296 -19.25 9.61 -13.92
C HIS A 296 -19.01 11.09 -13.59
N GLU A 297 -20.07 11.89 -13.68
CA GLU A 297 -20.05 13.31 -13.35
C GLU A 297 -20.01 13.47 -11.83
N TYR A 298 -18.81 13.78 -11.30
CA TYR A 298 -18.64 13.92 -9.86
C TYR A 298 -19.56 15.01 -9.29
N VAL A 299 -20.09 14.77 -8.10
CA VAL A 299 -21.00 15.65 -7.36
C VAL A 299 -20.56 15.77 -5.92
N ILE A 300 -20.97 16.86 -5.27
CA ILE A 300 -20.75 17.06 -3.84
C ILE A 300 -22.02 16.67 -3.08
N HIS A 301 -21.87 15.76 -2.12
CA HIS A 301 -22.95 15.33 -1.25
C HIS A 301 -22.41 14.99 0.14
N ASN A 302 -23.05 15.51 1.20
CA ASN A 302 -22.68 15.26 2.61
C ASN A 302 -21.16 15.40 2.91
N GLY A 303 -20.53 16.45 2.40
CA GLY A 303 -19.10 16.71 2.63
C GLY A 303 -18.14 15.80 1.85
N ALA A 304 -18.63 15.06 0.85
CA ALA A 304 -17.84 14.19 -0.01
C ALA A 304 -17.99 14.54 -1.49
N CYS A 305 -16.91 14.39 -2.26
CA CYS A 305 -16.88 14.44 -3.71
C CYS A 305 -17.02 13.02 -4.25
N ILE A 306 -18.22 12.65 -4.69
CA ILE A 306 -18.61 11.29 -5.08
C ILE A 306 -18.92 11.23 -6.58
N HIS A 307 -18.86 10.04 -7.17
CA HIS A 307 -18.97 9.85 -8.62
C HIS A 307 -20.42 9.96 -9.12
N GLU A 308 -21.42 9.68 -8.28
CA GLU A 308 -22.83 9.77 -8.67
C GLU A 308 -23.71 10.26 -7.52
N CYS A 309 -24.88 10.81 -7.85
CA CYS A 309 -25.88 11.16 -6.85
C CYS A 309 -26.43 9.89 -6.17
N PRO A 310 -26.53 9.85 -4.84
CA PRO A 310 -27.19 8.75 -4.14
C PRO A 310 -28.67 8.68 -4.53
N SER A 311 -29.28 7.50 -4.34
CA SER A 311 -30.71 7.28 -4.58
C SER A 311 -31.56 8.35 -3.90
N GLY A 312 -32.44 9.00 -4.68
CA GLY A 312 -33.30 10.09 -4.21
C GLY A 312 -32.74 11.50 -4.41
N TYR A 313 -31.55 11.65 -4.98
CA TYR A 313 -30.95 12.94 -5.31
C TYR A 313 -30.73 13.09 -6.82
N THR A 314 -30.80 14.33 -7.31
CA THR A 314 -30.44 14.71 -8.67
C THR A 314 -29.46 15.89 -8.64
N THR A 315 -28.70 16.06 -9.72
CA THR A 315 -27.85 17.23 -9.86
C THR A 315 -28.70 18.49 -9.97
N VAL A 316 -28.35 19.51 -9.18
CA VAL A 316 -28.92 20.84 -9.36
C VAL A 316 -28.20 21.45 -10.55
N ASN A 317 -28.85 21.50 -11.71
CA ASN A 317 -28.34 22.31 -12.81
C ASN A 317 -28.44 23.78 -12.40
N SER A 318 -27.31 24.37 -12.02
CA SER A 318 -27.17 25.82 -11.90
C SER A 318 -27.14 26.43 -13.32
N SER A 319 -28.24 26.31 -14.05
CA SER A 319 -28.53 27.16 -15.20
C SER A 319 -29.31 28.36 -14.68
N SER A 320 -28.57 29.39 -14.28
CA SER A 320 -29.04 30.78 -14.28
C SER A 320 -28.54 31.44 -15.56
#